data_AF-A0A2P8VRA7-F1
#
_entry.id   AF-A0A2P8VRA7-F1
#
_cell.length_a   1.000
_cell.length_b   1.000
_cell.length_c   1.000
_cell.angle_alpha   90.00
_cell.angle_beta   90.00
_cell.angle_gamma   90.00
#
_symmetry.space_group_name_H-M   'P 1'
#
loop_
_entity.id
_entity.type
_entity.pdbx_description
1 polymer ?
#
loop_
_entity_poly.entity_id
_entity_poly.type
_entity_poly.pdbx_seq_one_letter_code
_entity_poly.pdbx_strand_id
1 'polypeptide(L)'
;MAVSAFNEFLPNSAAATGATIAGLCTGDFHDRWDQARQVAHLGEAALADLLAILKDEDGDWEARWFAARALGELNHPQVVPALIATFAATTDDDLRQAVAAALTQIGPPAIAALGT
;
A
#
# COMPACT_ATOMS: atom_id res chain seq x y z
N MET A 1 12.00 24.50 -13.75
CA MET A 1 12.46 24.32 -12.35
C MET A 1 11.29 24.66 -11.44
N ALA A 2 10.69 23.67 -10.79
CA ALA A 2 9.71 23.89 -9.73
C ALA A 2 10.00 22.87 -8.61
N VAL A 3 11.09 23.13 -7.89
CA VAL A 3 11.28 22.57 -6.55
C VAL A 3 10.70 23.63 -5.63
N SER A 4 9.51 23.38 -5.07
CA SER A 4 9.02 23.89 -3.77
C SER A 4 7.50 23.82 -3.69
N ALA A 5 6.99 22.68 -3.21
CA ALA A 5 5.75 22.62 -2.45
C ALA A 5 5.94 21.69 -1.24
N PHE A 6 7.15 21.69 -0.67
CA PHE A 6 7.59 20.76 0.38
C PHE A 6 7.13 21.16 1.80
N ASN A 7 6.30 22.18 1.99
CA ASN A 7 6.10 22.73 3.34
C ASN A 7 4.70 23.27 3.63
N GLU A 8 3.69 22.39 3.62
CA GLU A 8 2.46 22.64 4.41
C GLU A 8 1.62 21.37 4.69
N PHE A 9 2.26 20.21 4.83
CA PHE A 9 1.54 18.98 5.20
C PHE A 9 1.51 18.85 6.72
N LEU A 10 0.41 19.28 7.33
CA LEU A 10 0.13 19.08 8.77
C LEU A 10 -0.33 17.62 8.98
N PRO A 11 0.52 16.72 9.50
CA PRO A 11 0.30 15.29 9.44
C PRO A 11 -0.44 14.82 10.69
N ASN A 12 -1.71 15.19 10.86
CA ASN A 12 -2.54 14.60 11.91
C ASN A 12 -4.05 14.82 11.74
N SER A 13 -4.65 14.33 10.66
CA SER A 13 -6.12 14.19 10.64
C SER A 13 -6.55 13.01 9.78
N ALA A 14 -7.54 12.25 10.27
CA ALA A 14 -8.20 11.17 9.55
C ALA A 14 -8.86 11.62 8.22
N ALA A 15 -9.00 12.94 8.02
CA ALA A 15 -9.45 13.52 6.77
C ALA A 15 -8.34 13.60 5.71
N ALA A 16 -7.07 13.76 6.13
CA ALA A 16 -5.92 13.76 5.22
C ALA A 16 -5.62 12.35 4.70
N THR A 17 -5.71 11.32 5.55
CA THR A 17 -5.61 9.91 5.12
C THR A 17 -6.67 9.57 4.08
N GLY A 18 -7.94 9.91 4.33
CA GLY A 18 -9.03 9.62 3.41
C GLY A 18 -8.89 10.30 2.03
N ALA A 19 -8.38 11.53 1.98
CA ALA A 19 -8.13 12.24 0.72
C ALA A 19 -6.95 11.66 -0.07
N THR A 20 -5.85 11.29 0.60
CA THR A 20 -4.68 10.66 -0.04
C THR A 20 -5.01 9.24 -0.54
N ILE A 21 -5.82 8.49 0.21
CA ILE A 21 -6.33 7.18 -0.20
C ILE A 21 -7.28 7.29 -1.39
N ALA A 22 -8.20 8.26 -1.39
CA ALA A 22 -9.06 8.51 -2.54
C ALA A 22 -8.25 8.87 -3.81
N GLY A 23 -7.12 9.55 -3.62
CA GLY A 23 -6.14 9.83 -4.69
C GLY A 23 -5.50 8.59 -5.31
N LEU A 24 -5.42 7.46 -4.61
CA LEU A 24 -4.98 6.19 -5.20
C LEU A 24 -5.96 5.66 -6.27
N CYS A 25 -7.21 6.12 -6.22
CA CYS A 25 -8.28 5.75 -7.15
C CYS A 25 -8.53 6.85 -8.21
N THR A 26 -7.86 8.01 -8.13
CA THR A 26 -8.08 9.15 -9.03
C THR A 26 -6.79 9.88 -9.36
N GLY A 27 -6.35 9.80 -10.62
CA GLY A 27 -5.12 10.43 -11.13
C GLY A 27 -4.40 9.58 -12.17
N ASP A 28 -3.36 10.13 -12.82
CA ASP A 28 -2.48 9.33 -13.69
C ASP A 28 -1.53 8.45 -12.86
N PHE A 29 -0.87 7.47 -13.48
CA PHE A 29 0.01 6.50 -12.80
C PHE A 29 1.08 7.15 -11.91
N HIS A 30 1.66 8.28 -12.32
CA HIS A 30 2.68 9.01 -11.57
C HIS A 30 2.08 9.67 -10.33
N ASP A 31 0.90 10.29 -10.48
CA ASP A 31 0.18 10.90 -9.36
C ASP A 31 -0.18 9.84 -8.32
N ARG A 32 -0.70 8.67 -8.75
CA ARG A 32 -1.05 7.57 -7.85
C ARG A 32 0.18 7.02 -7.11
N TRP A 33 1.33 6.93 -7.76
CA TRP A 33 2.58 6.47 -7.13
C TRP A 33 3.11 7.44 -6.07
N ASP A 34 3.10 8.74 -6.34
CA ASP A 34 3.51 9.75 -5.36
C ASP A 34 2.55 9.83 -4.18
N GLN A 35 1.25 9.57 -4.39
CA GLN A 35 0.27 9.44 -3.32
C GLN A 35 0.50 8.18 -2.50
N ALA A 36 0.78 7.03 -3.12
CA ALA A 36 1.05 5.77 -2.41
C ALA A 36 2.22 5.88 -1.43
N ARG A 37 3.29 6.57 -1.82
CA ARG A 37 4.42 6.86 -0.91
C ARG A 37 4.04 7.78 0.25
N GLN A 38 3.18 8.76 0.00
CA GLN A 38 2.67 9.63 1.06
C GLN A 38 1.83 8.83 2.06
N VAL A 39 0.99 7.90 1.58
CA VAL A 39 0.21 7.00 2.44
C VAL A 39 1.12 6.12 3.30
N ALA A 40 2.21 5.58 2.74
CA ALA A 40 3.19 4.81 3.51
C ALA A 40 3.85 5.64 4.64
N HIS A 41 4.04 6.95 4.44
CA HIS A 41 4.55 7.87 5.47
C HIS A 41 3.56 8.19 6.59
N LEU A 42 2.27 7.89 6.44
CA LEU A 42 1.24 8.11 7.47
C LEU A 42 1.25 7.02 8.56
N GLY A 43 2.04 5.96 8.40
CA GLY A 43 2.27 4.96 9.45
C GLY A 43 1.04 4.09 9.74
N GLU A 44 0.86 3.72 11.02
CA GLU A 44 -0.26 2.88 11.48
C GLU A 44 -1.64 3.44 11.12
N ALA A 45 -1.77 4.76 10.96
CA ALA A 45 -3.05 5.40 10.60
C ALA A 45 -3.54 4.99 9.20
N ALA A 46 -2.63 4.64 8.29
CA ALA A 46 -2.96 4.18 6.94
C ALA A 46 -3.05 2.65 6.80
N LEU A 47 -2.58 1.91 7.81
CA LEU A 47 -2.49 0.45 7.77
C LEU A 47 -3.86 -0.20 7.55
N ALA A 48 -4.87 0.22 8.30
CA ALA A 48 -6.22 -0.35 8.23
C ALA A 48 -6.85 -0.16 6.85
N ASP A 49 -6.70 1.04 6.27
CA ASP A 49 -7.29 1.38 4.99
C ASP A 49 -6.57 0.70 3.82
N LEU A 50 -5.23 0.67 3.85
CA LEU A 50 -4.44 -0.06 2.84
C LEU A 50 -4.75 -1.57 2.85
N LEU A 51 -4.96 -2.14 4.03
CA LEU A 51 -5.40 -3.54 4.16
C LEU A 51 -6.81 -3.76 3.62
N ALA A 52 -7.71 -2.80 3.77
CA ALA A 52 -9.06 -2.87 3.21
C ALA A 52 -9.00 -2.86 1.68
N ILE A 53 -8.21 -1.94 1.09
CA ILE A 53 -8.04 -1.84 -0.37
C ILE A 53 -7.43 -3.12 -0.93
N LEU A 54 -6.37 -3.65 -0.32
CA LEU A 54 -5.71 -4.88 -0.79
C LEU A 54 -6.69 -6.07 -0.89
N LYS A 55 -7.62 -6.15 0.06
CA LYS A 55 -8.61 -7.23 0.20
C LYS A 55 -9.89 -7.02 -0.61
N ASP A 56 -10.08 -5.85 -1.20
CA ASP A 56 -11.25 -5.56 -2.02
C ASP A 56 -11.12 -6.23 -3.39
N GLU A 57 -11.62 -7.46 -3.52
CA GLU A 57 -11.51 -8.25 -4.75
C GLU A 57 -12.30 -7.67 -5.92
N ASP A 58 -13.39 -6.94 -5.62
CA ASP A 58 -14.23 -6.26 -6.62
C ASP A 58 -13.73 -4.84 -6.94
N GLY A 59 -12.69 -4.37 -6.24
CA GLY A 59 -12.12 -3.03 -6.37
C GLY A 59 -11.18 -2.85 -7.58
N ASP A 60 -10.71 -1.62 -7.76
CA ASP A 60 -9.75 -1.26 -8.82
C ASP A 60 -8.43 -2.02 -8.63
N TRP A 61 -8.02 -2.78 -9.66
CA TRP A 61 -6.80 -3.57 -9.64
C TRP A 61 -5.55 -2.69 -9.43
N GLU A 62 -5.55 -1.47 -9.97
CA GLU A 62 -4.46 -0.51 -9.78
C GLU A 62 -4.35 -0.11 -8.31
N ALA A 63 -5.47 0.18 -7.66
CA ALA A 63 -5.51 0.56 -6.25
C ALA A 63 -4.97 -0.57 -5.34
N ARG A 64 -5.31 -1.84 -5.64
CA ARG A 64 -4.77 -3.01 -4.94
C ARG A 64 -3.26 -3.14 -5.13
N TRP A 65 -2.77 -2.88 -6.34
CA TRP A 65 -1.34 -2.91 -6.64
C TRP A 65 -0.57 -1.84 -5.87
N PHE A 66 -1.07 -0.59 -5.86
CA PHE A 66 -0.48 0.49 -5.07
C PHE A 66 -0.53 0.18 -3.57
N ALA A 67 -1.64 -0.37 -3.07
CA ALA A 67 -1.77 -0.75 -1.68
C ALA A 67 -0.75 -1.83 -1.28
N ALA A 68 -0.56 -2.86 -2.10
CA ALA A 68 0.46 -3.89 -1.86
C ALA A 68 1.86 -3.28 -1.70
N ARG A 69 2.24 -2.35 -2.60
CA ARG A 69 3.55 -1.69 -2.54
C ARG A 69 3.69 -0.77 -1.33
N ALA A 70 2.68 0.03 -1.02
CA ALA A 70 2.68 0.90 0.16
C ALA A 70 2.78 0.09 1.46
N LEU A 71 2.11 -1.06 1.57
CA LEU A 71 2.21 -1.97 2.71
C LEU A 71 3.61 -2.59 2.84
N GLY A 72 4.29 -2.88 1.73
CA GLY A 72 5.69 -3.30 1.72
C GLY A 72 6.65 -2.22 2.21
N GLU A 73 6.43 -0.97 1.81
CA GLU A 73 7.20 0.18 2.28
C GLU A 73 6.96 0.50 3.77
N LEU A 74 5.73 0.31 4.25
CA LEU A 74 5.38 0.45 5.67
C LEU A 74 6.14 -0.54 6.55
N ASN A 75 6.56 -1.69 5.99
CA ASN A 75 7.37 -2.72 6.66
C ASN A 75 6.79 -3.16 8.03
N HIS A 76 5.47 -3.34 8.09
CA HIS A 76 4.78 -3.64 9.32
C HIS A 76 4.43 -5.13 9.44
N PRO A 77 4.82 -5.86 10.51
CA PRO A 77 4.60 -7.31 10.60
C PRO A 77 3.12 -7.75 10.46
N GLN A 78 2.18 -6.90 10.87
CA GLN A 78 0.75 -7.20 10.78
C GLN A 78 0.22 -7.29 9.33
N VAL A 79 0.98 -6.80 8.33
CA VAL A 79 0.57 -6.86 6.91
C VAL A 79 0.85 -8.22 6.28
N VAL A 80 1.77 -8.99 6.86
CA VAL A 80 2.26 -10.26 6.29
C VAL A 80 1.12 -11.27 6.04
N PRO A 81 0.18 -11.52 6.98
CA PRO A 81 -0.90 -12.47 6.73
C PRO A 81 -1.82 -12.03 5.58
N ALA A 82 -2.08 -10.73 5.46
CA ALA A 82 -2.93 -10.20 4.39
C ALA A 82 -2.25 -10.33 3.03
N LEU A 83 -0.95 -9.98 2.94
CA LEU A 83 -0.17 -10.15 1.71
C LEU A 83 -0.08 -11.62 1.29
N ILE A 84 0.13 -12.56 2.22
CA ILE A 84 0.15 -14.00 1.90
C ILE A 84 -1.22 -14.47 1.37
N ALA A 85 -2.31 -14.07 2.01
CA ALA A 85 -3.65 -14.41 1.56
C ALA A 85 -3.93 -13.86 0.15
N THR A 86 -3.58 -12.60 -0.12
CA THR A 86 -3.74 -11.99 -1.44
C THR A 86 -2.87 -12.68 -2.49
N PHE A 87 -1.63 -13.04 -2.17
CA PHE A 87 -0.73 -13.77 -3.08
C PHE A 87 -1.32 -15.11 -3.51
N ALA A 88 -1.94 -15.84 -2.58
CA ALA A 88 -2.54 -17.15 -2.83
C ALA A 88 -3.87 -17.06 -3.59
N ALA A 89 -4.66 -16.01 -3.35
CA ALA A 89 -5.99 -15.84 -3.95
C ALA A 89 -5.96 -15.17 -5.32
N THR A 90 -5.02 -14.26 -5.58
CA THR A 90 -5.01 -13.47 -6.81
C THR A 90 -4.62 -14.31 -8.03
N THR A 91 -5.34 -14.13 -9.13
CA THR A 91 -4.97 -14.62 -10.47
C THR A 91 -4.30 -13.54 -11.33
N ASP A 92 -4.30 -12.30 -10.87
CA ASP A 92 -3.66 -11.16 -11.54
C ASP A 92 -2.14 -11.21 -11.29
N ASP A 93 -1.37 -11.32 -12.37
CA ASP A 93 0.09 -11.48 -12.31
C ASP A 93 0.80 -10.21 -11.84
N ASP A 94 0.28 -9.02 -12.17
CA ASP A 94 0.88 -7.75 -11.77
C ASP A 94 0.69 -7.54 -10.26
N LEU A 95 -0.52 -7.80 -9.75
CA LEU A 95 -0.80 -7.77 -8.31
C LEU A 95 0.01 -8.84 -7.58
N ARG A 96 0.13 -10.06 -8.14
CA ARG A 96 0.94 -11.13 -7.55
C ARG A 96 2.41 -10.71 -7.41
N GLN A 97 2.98 -10.06 -8.42
CA GLN A 97 4.35 -9.55 -8.37
C GLN A 97 4.50 -8.44 -7.33
N ALA A 98 3.56 -7.50 -7.24
CA ALA A 98 3.59 -6.43 -6.24
C ALA A 98 3.56 -6.99 -4.80
N VAL A 99 2.69 -7.97 -4.55
CA VAL A 99 2.58 -8.61 -3.25
C VAL A 99 3.84 -9.41 -2.90
N ALA A 100 4.42 -10.13 -3.86
CA ALA A 100 5.70 -10.83 -3.66
C ALA A 100 6.86 -9.87 -3.34
N ALA A 101 6.92 -8.74 -4.03
CA ALA A 101 7.89 -7.69 -3.77
C ALA A 101 7.70 -7.10 -2.36
N ALA A 102 6.45 -6.83 -1.96
CA ALA A 102 6.13 -6.33 -0.62
C ALA A 102 6.55 -7.30 0.48
N LEU A 103 6.26 -8.61 0.32
CA LEU A 103 6.70 -9.65 1.25
C LEU A 103 8.24 -9.73 1.33
N THR A 104 8.92 -9.62 0.20
CA THR A 104 10.40 -9.62 0.13
C THR A 104 10.98 -8.41 0.86
N GLN A 105 10.35 -7.24 0.71
CA GLN A 105 10.77 -6.00 1.35
C GLN A 105 10.58 -6.05 2.87
N ILE A 106 9.55 -6.73 3.36
CA ILE A 106 9.35 -6.96 4.80
C ILE A 106 10.41 -7.91 5.37
N GLY A 107 10.85 -8.89 4.56
CA GLY A 107 12.02 -9.72 4.87
C GLY A 107 11.75 -10.85 5.87
N PRO A 108 12.55 -11.02 6.95
CA PRO A 108 12.49 -12.19 7.83
C PRO A 108 11.10 -12.56 8.40
N PRO A 109 10.22 -11.60 8.77
CA PRO A 109 8.86 -11.90 9.22
C PRO A 109 7.99 -12.59 8.15
N ALA A 110 8.19 -12.28 6.87
CA ALA A 110 7.47 -12.93 5.77
C ALA A 110 7.92 -14.37 5.55
N ILE A 111 9.22 -14.64 5.70
CA ILE A 111 9.79 -15.99 5.59
C ILE A 111 9.28 -16.89 6.72
N ALA A 112 9.18 -16.36 7.95
CA ALA A 112 8.64 -17.09 9.09
C ALA A 112 7.17 -17.50 8.88
N ALA A 113 6.37 -16.65 8.24
CA ALA A 113 4.95 -16.91 7.99
C ALA A 113 4.68 -17.90 6.84
N LEU A 114 5.64 -18.15 5.95
CA LEU A 114 5.55 -19.17 4.88
C LEU A 114 6.03 -20.56 5.32
N GLY A 115 6.70 -20.66 6.48
CA GLY A 115 7.34 -21.89 6.97
C GLY A 115 6.59 -22.63 8.08
N THR A 116 5.40 -22.17 8.48
CA THR A 116 4.54 -22.74 9.53
C THR A 116 3.26 -23.30 8.94
#